data_AF-A0A368G530-F1
#
_entry.id   AF-A0A368G530-F1
#
_cell.length_a   1.000
_cell.length_b   1.000
_cell.length_c   1.000
_cell.angle_alpha   90.00
_cell.angle_beta   90.00
_cell.angle_gamma   90.00
#
_symmetry.space_group_name_H-M   'P 1'
#
loop_
_entity.id
_entity.type
_entity.pdbx_description
1 polymer ?
#
loop_
_entity_poly.entity_id
_entity_poly.type
_entity_poly.pdbx_seq_one_letter_code
_entity_poly.pdbx_strand_id
1 'polypeptide(L)'
;MYARQLVWAESAFAVVVFGSLLFGVYKEKRLYVVPYLVFQIISVGVTVIVLLSFIIAIAVKSNMVIDLAKDLGGVSIHVPQKELDAALASFTVLFILALCLGGLLQAYFFEVIYAFHGFLHDRECSFNFNFEATPTIPTPETVFGATNGVPPPYQEPPQQQQ
;
A
#
# COMPACT_ATOMS: atom_id res chain seq x y z
N MET A 1 13.24 -22.87 -23.67
CA MET A 1 12.51 -23.53 -22.56
C MET A 1 12.44 -22.64 -21.31
N TYR A 2 13.53 -21.95 -20.92
CA TYR A 2 13.58 -21.03 -19.77
C TYR A 2 12.66 -19.80 -19.84
N ALA A 3 12.54 -19.14 -21.00
CA ALA A 3 11.66 -17.98 -21.16
C ALA A 3 10.19 -18.30 -20.85
N ARG A 4 9.75 -19.55 -21.12
CA ARG A 4 8.39 -19.98 -20.84
C ARG A 4 8.15 -20.10 -19.33
N GLN A 5 9.08 -20.73 -18.60
CA GLN A 5 8.99 -20.89 -17.14
C GLN A 5 9.03 -19.54 -16.40
N LEU A 6 9.82 -18.58 -16.90
CA LEU A 6 9.88 -17.24 -16.34
C LEU A 6 8.50 -16.53 -16.39
N VAL A 7 7.82 -16.61 -17.55
CA VAL A 7 6.49 -16.02 -17.72
C VAL A 7 5.44 -16.65 -16.80
N TRP A 8 5.49 -17.97 -16.59
CA TRP A 8 4.59 -18.65 -15.64
C TRP A 8 4.84 -18.19 -14.19
N ALA A 9 6.11 -18.00 -13.82
CA ALA A 9 6.47 -17.52 -12.49
C ALA A 9 6.03 -16.06 -12.25
N GLU A 10 6.24 -15.18 -13.22
CA GLU A 10 5.79 -13.78 -13.16
C GLU A 10 4.26 -13.68 -13.10
N SER A 11 3.56 -14.48 -13.89
CA SER A 11 2.10 -14.52 -13.87
C SER A 11 1.57 -15.04 -12.53
N ALA A 12 2.14 -16.12 -12.00
CA ALA A 12 1.76 -16.64 -10.69
C ALA A 12 2.00 -15.61 -9.57
N PHE A 13 3.14 -14.92 -9.61
CA PHE A 13 3.46 -13.85 -8.67
C PHE A 13 2.44 -12.70 -8.75
N ALA A 14 2.09 -12.26 -9.96
CA ALA A 14 1.08 -11.21 -10.16
C ALA A 14 -0.29 -11.62 -9.59
N VAL A 15 -0.72 -12.86 -9.85
CA VAL A 15 -1.99 -13.39 -9.31
C VAL A 15 -1.99 -13.39 -7.78
N VAL A 16 -0.86 -13.71 -7.13
CA VAL A 16 -0.79 -13.66 -5.66
C VAL A 16 -0.87 -12.24 -5.14
N VAL A 17 -0.14 -11.29 -5.74
CA VAL A 17 -0.07 -9.90 -5.29
C VAL A 17 -1.39 -9.15 -5.54
N PHE A 18 -1.97 -9.27 -6.73
CA PHE A 18 -3.27 -8.67 -7.03
C PHE A 18 -4.42 -9.44 -6.39
N GLY A 19 -4.31 -10.76 -6.27
CA GLY A 19 -5.29 -11.59 -5.59
C GLY A 19 -5.36 -11.31 -4.10
N SER A 20 -4.23 -11.10 -3.42
CA SER A 20 -4.23 -10.69 -2.01
C SER A 20 -4.87 -9.32 -1.84
N LEU A 21 -4.61 -8.38 -2.75
CA LEU A 21 -5.26 -7.07 -2.73
C LEU A 21 -6.79 -7.18 -2.89
N LEU A 22 -7.26 -7.89 -3.92
CA LEU A 22 -8.68 -8.12 -4.16
C LEU A 22 -9.36 -8.81 -2.97
N PHE A 23 -8.69 -9.79 -2.38
CA PHE A 23 -9.20 -10.48 -1.20
C PHE A 23 -9.22 -9.57 0.03
N GLY A 24 -8.21 -8.72 0.21
CA GLY A 24 -8.16 -7.69 1.25
C GLY A 24 -9.27 -6.66 1.13
N VAL A 25 -9.61 -6.25 -0.10
CA VAL A 25 -10.76 -5.39 -0.40
C VAL A 25 -12.08 -6.10 -0.10
N TYR A 26 -12.25 -7.34 -0.57
CA TYR A 26 -13.49 -8.10 -0.38
C TYR A 26 -13.76 -8.48 1.07
N LYS A 27 -12.73 -8.89 1.83
CA LYS A 27 -12.86 -9.28 3.24
C LYS A 27 -12.65 -8.13 4.21
N GLU A 28 -12.30 -6.94 3.72
CA GLU A 28 -11.96 -5.76 4.53
C GLU A 28 -10.89 -6.08 5.60
N LYS A 29 -9.91 -6.92 5.26
CA LYS A 29 -8.85 -7.34 6.19
C LYS A 29 -7.51 -6.75 5.81
N ARG A 30 -6.92 -5.97 6.72
CA ARG A 30 -5.68 -5.22 6.49
C ARG A 30 -4.50 -6.10 6.09
N LEU A 31 -4.38 -7.29 6.69
CA LEU A 31 -3.27 -8.22 6.48
C LEU A 31 -3.04 -8.59 5.00
N TYR A 32 -4.10 -8.66 4.20
CA TYR A 32 -4.02 -9.07 2.79
C TYR A 32 -3.64 -7.93 1.84
N VAL A 33 -3.71 -6.68 2.32
CA VAL A 33 -3.29 -5.47 1.58
C VAL A 33 -1.78 -5.24 1.69
N VAL A 34 -1.15 -5.71 2.78
CA VAL A 34 0.29 -5.52 3.06
C VAL A 34 1.22 -6.04 1.96
N PRO A 35 1.05 -7.26 1.41
CA PRO A 35 1.94 -7.78 0.36
C PRO A 35 1.99 -6.87 -0.87
N TYR A 36 0.85 -6.28 -1.24
CA TYR A 36 0.75 -5.34 -2.35
C TYR A 36 1.46 -4.01 -2.05
N LEU A 37 1.30 -3.46 -0.84
CA LEU A 37 2.01 -2.24 -0.43
C LEU A 37 3.54 -2.43 -0.42
N VAL A 38 4.02 -3.56 0.08
CA VAL A 38 5.46 -3.89 0.07
C VAL A 38 5.97 -4.00 -1.37
N PHE A 39 5.24 -4.72 -2.23
CA PHE A 39 5.57 -4.81 -3.64
C PHE A 39 5.63 -3.43 -4.31
N GLN A 40 4.70 -2.54 -3.97
CA GLN A 40 4.64 -1.21 -4.56
C GLN A 40 5.81 -0.30 -4.14
N ILE A 41 6.23 -0.35 -2.88
CA ILE A 41 7.44 0.36 -2.41
C ILE A 41 8.68 -0.13 -3.17
N ILE A 42 8.84 -1.44 -3.31
CA ILE A 42 9.96 -2.03 -4.07
C ILE A 42 9.89 -1.59 -5.53
N SER A 43 8.70 -1.65 -6.14
CA SER A 43 8.47 -1.24 -7.53
C SER A 43 8.84 0.22 -7.77
N VAL A 44 8.45 1.13 -6.88
CA VAL A 44 8.84 2.55 -6.96
C VAL A 44 10.35 2.70 -6.85
N GLY A 45 11.00 1.99 -5.91
CA GLY A 45 12.45 1.99 -5.77
C GLY A 45 13.17 1.54 -7.05
N VAL A 46 12.69 0.47 -7.69
CA VAL A 46 13.22 0.00 -8.97
C VAL A 46 13.03 1.04 -10.07
N THR A 47 11.84 1.66 -10.18
CA THR A 47 11.59 2.73 -11.17
C THR A 47 12.58 3.89 -11.01
N VAL A 48 12.86 4.31 -9.78
CA VAL A 48 13.85 5.38 -9.49
C VAL A 48 15.26 4.96 -9.90
N ILE A 49 15.68 3.74 -9.56
CA ILE A 49 17.01 3.23 -9.95
C ILE A 49 17.15 3.16 -11.47
N VAL A 50 16.11 2.70 -12.18
CA VAL A 50 16.09 2.65 -13.65
C VAL A 50 16.21 4.05 -14.24
N LEU A 51 15.46 5.01 -13.72
CA LEU A 51 15.52 6.41 -14.15
C LEU A 51 16.94 6.99 -13.98
N LEU A 52 17.55 6.81 -12.80
CA LEU A 52 18.90 7.29 -12.53
C LEU A 52 19.95 6.61 -13.42
N SER A 53 19.85 5.29 -13.59
CA SER A 53 20.74 4.52 -14.46
C SER A 53 20.65 5.00 -15.90
N PHE A 54 19.43 5.31 -16.37
CA PHE A 54 19.19 5.82 -17.71
C PHE A 54 19.77 7.23 -17.91
N ILE A 55 19.60 8.14 -16.94
CA ILE A 55 20.20 9.49 -16.98
C ILE A 55 21.73 9.40 -17.04
N ILE A 56 22.33 8.54 -16.22
CA ILE A 56 23.79 8.30 -16.22
C ILE A 56 24.23 7.69 -17.56
N ALA A 57 23.48 6.75 -18.13
CA ALA A 57 23.80 6.14 -19.43
C ALA A 57 23.86 7.18 -20.55
N ILE A 58 22.91 8.12 -20.58
CA ILE A 58 22.93 9.25 -21.53
C ILE A 58 24.18 10.13 -21.32
N ALA A 59 24.56 10.38 -20.07
CA ALA A 59 25.67 11.26 -19.73
C ALA A 59 27.06 10.66 -19.99
N VAL A 60 27.23 9.35 -19.78
CA VAL A 60 28.54 8.69 -19.81
C VAL A 60 28.87 8.10 -21.19
N LYS A 61 27.91 7.45 -21.87
CA LYS A 61 28.19 6.76 -23.15
C LYS A 61 26.91 6.50 -23.94
N SER A 62 26.78 7.17 -25.10
CA SER A 62 25.61 7.05 -25.98
C SER A 62 25.36 5.63 -26.51
N ASN A 63 26.39 4.78 -26.64
CA ASN A 63 26.24 3.41 -27.14
C ASN A 63 25.23 2.57 -26.33
N MET A 64 25.14 2.78 -25.02
CA MET A 64 24.20 2.04 -24.16
C MET A 64 22.74 2.43 -24.44
N VAL A 65 22.49 3.70 -24.77
CA VAL A 65 21.16 4.20 -25.14
C VAL A 65 20.81 3.75 -26.56
N ILE A 66 21.79 3.65 -27.46
CA ILE A 66 21.62 3.14 -28.83
C ILE A 66 21.23 1.65 -28.81
N ASP A 67 21.91 0.84 -27.99
CA ASP A 67 21.56 -0.59 -27.84
C ASP A 67 20.16 -0.75 -27.25
N LEU A 68 19.79 0.08 -26.26
CA LEU A 68 18.45 0.07 -25.68
C LEU A 68 17.38 0.52 -26.68
N ALA A 69 17.65 1.55 -27.49
CA ALA A 69 16.75 2.02 -28.53
C ALA A 69 16.56 0.98 -29.64
N LYS A 70 17.59 0.19 -29.94
CA LYS A 70 17.51 -0.94 -30.87
C LYS A 70 16.66 -2.07 -30.28
N ASP A 71 16.92 -2.46 -29.03
CA ASP A 71 16.30 -3.64 -28.42
C ASP A 71 14.85 -3.39 -27.97
N LEU A 72 14.56 -2.20 -27.44
CA LEU A 72 13.20 -1.82 -26.98
C LEU A 72 12.43 -0.99 -28.00
N GLY A 73 13.11 -0.10 -28.73
CA GLY A 73 12.49 0.84 -29.67
C GLY A 73 12.51 0.37 -31.12
N GLY A 74 13.23 -0.70 -31.45
CA GLY A 74 13.38 -1.19 -32.83
C GLY A 74 14.12 -0.22 -33.75
N VAL A 75 14.90 0.73 -33.21
CA VAL A 75 15.60 1.74 -34.00
C VAL A 75 16.68 1.08 -34.86
N SER A 76 16.60 1.29 -36.18
CA SER A 76 17.62 0.80 -37.11
C SER A 76 18.91 1.60 -36.98
N ILE A 77 20.04 0.92 -36.80
CA ILE A 77 21.36 1.55 -36.66
C ILE A 77 22.07 1.79 -38.00
N HIS A 78 21.47 1.35 -39.12
CA HIS A 78 22.03 1.51 -40.47
C HIS A 78 21.62 2.81 -41.17
N VAL A 79 20.94 3.73 -40.49
CA VAL A 79 20.51 5.02 -41.05
C VAL A 79 21.61 6.08 -40.94
N PRO A 80 21.55 7.16 -41.75
CA PRO A 80 22.47 8.28 -41.66
C PRO A 80 22.49 8.88 -40.25
N GLN A 81 23.67 9.30 -39.78
CA GLN A 81 23.90 9.81 -38.41
C GLN A 81 22.86 10.85 -37.97
N LYS A 82 22.45 11.75 -38.87
CA LYS A 82 21.46 12.80 -38.59
C LYS A 82 20.07 12.25 -38.24
N GLU A 83 19.65 11.16 -38.89
CA GLU A 83 18.36 10.52 -38.58
C GLU A 83 18.46 9.62 -37.34
N LEU A 84 19.62 9.00 -37.13
CA LEU A 84 19.90 8.22 -35.93
C LEU A 84 19.86 9.10 -34.66
N ASP A 85 20.48 10.28 -34.69
CA ASP A 85 20.47 11.21 -33.56
C ASP A 85 19.05 11.72 -33.25
N ALA A 86 18.23 12.00 -34.27
CA ALA A 86 16.84 12.39 -34.11
C ALA A 86 15.97 11.25 -33.55
N ALA A 87 16.17 10.02 -34.02
CA ALA A 87 15.49 8.84 -33.51
C ALA A 87 15.87 8.54 -32.07
N LEU A 88 17.15 8.68 -31.71
CA LEU A 88 17.65 8.49 -30.36
C LEU A 88 17.10 9.54 -29.38
N ALA A 89 17.02 10.80 -29.81
CA ALA A 89 16.40 11.87 -29.03
C ALA A 89 14.90 11.60 -28.79
N SER A 90 14.18 11.19 -29.84
CA SER A 90 12.76 10.81 -29.74
C SER A 90 12.55 9.63 -28.79
N PHE A 91 13.35 8.56 -28.92
CA PHE A 91 13.33 7.41 -28.02
C PHE A 91 13.58 7.84 -26.57
N THR A 92 14.58 8.68 -26.34
CA THR A 92 14.94 9.18 -25.00
C THR A 92 13.80 9.95 -24.35
N VAL A 93 13.16 10.86 -25.09
CA VAL A 93 12.02 11.64 -24.58
C VAL A 93 10.84 10.73 -24.28
N LEU A 94 10.49 9.81 -25.19
CA LEU A 94 9.40 8.86 -24.98
C LEU A 94 9.65 7.93 -23.81
N PHE A 95 10.90 7.47 -23.64
CA PHE A 95 11.29 6.59 -22.55
C PHE A 95 11.19 7.30 -21.19
N ILE A 96 11.69 8.53 -21.09
CA ILE A 96 11.54 9.34 -19.87
C ILE A 96 10.06 9.63 -19.58
N LEU A 97 9.28 9.99 -20.61
CA LEU A 97 7.86 10.25 -20.45
C LEU A 97 7.11 9.01 -19.94
N ALA A 98 7.42 7.83 -20.49
CA ALA A 98 6.84 6.57 -20.06
C ALA A 98 7.20 6.23 -18.60
N LEU A 99 8.45 6.44 -18.19
CA LEU A 99 8.89 6.25 -16.80
C LEU A 99 8.19 7.23 -15.85
N CYS A 100 8.04 8.50 -16.25
CA CYS A 100 7.34 9.51 -15.45
C CYS A 100 5.86 9.16 -15.30
N LEU A 101 5.16 8.82 -16.38
CA LEU A 101 3.76 8.40 -16.33
C LEU A 101 3.57 7.13 -15.51
N GLY A 102 4.46 6.15 -15.68
CA GLY A 102 4.47 4.92 -14.88
C GLY A 102 4.70 5.20 -13.40
N GLY A 103 5.64 6.08 -13.07
CA GLY A 103 5.91 6.49 -11.68
C GLY A 103 4.76 7.26 -11.05
N LEU A 104 4.11 8.17 -11.78
CA LEU A 104 2.91 8.88 -11.30
C LEU A 104 1.75 7.92 -11.07
N LEU A 105 1.54 6.97 -11.97
CA LEU A 105 0.51 5.93 -11.82
C LEU A 105 0.80 5.03 -10.62
N GLN A 106 2.07 4.64 -10.42
CA GLN A 106 2.52 3.91 -9.22
C GLN A 106 2.26 4.72 -7.95
N ALA A 107 2.54 6.02 -7.92
CA ALA A 107 2.28 6.88 -6.77
C ALA A 107 0.78 7.01 -6.47
N TYR A 108 -0.04 7.21 -7.51
CA TYR A 108 -1.49 7.29 -7.38
C TYR A 108 -2.09 5.99 -6.80
N PHE A 109 -1.72 4.84 -7.34
CA PHE A 109 -2.18 3.57 -6.79
C PHE A 109 -1.69 3.35 -5.35
N PHE A 110 -0.47 3.76 -5.03
CA PHE A 110 0.04 3.66 -3.67
C PHE A 110 -0.80 4.49 -2.70
N GLU A 111 -1.13 5.74 -3.05
CA GLU A 111 -1.99 6.60 -2.25
C GLU A 111 -3.38 5.99 -2.04
N VAL A 112 -4.03 5.52 -3.11
CA VAL A 112 -5.36 4.91 -3.04
C VAL A 112 -5.36 3.67 -2.12
N ILE A 113 -4.40 2.78 -2.29
CA ILE A 113 -4.32 1.55 -1.48
C ILE A 113 -3.88 1.85 -0.05
N TYR A 114 -3.01 2.84 0.16
CA TYR A 114 -2.60 3.28 1.50
C TYR A 114 -3.76 3.92 2.26
N ALA A 115 -4.55 4.78 1.60
CA ALA A 115 -5.77 5.34 2.18
C ALA A 115 -6.77 4.24 2.54
N PHE A 116 -6.94 3.24 1.66
CA PHE A 116 -7.76 2.07 1.94
C PHE A 116 -7.24 1.25 3.13
N HIS A 117 -5.93 1.03 3.22
CA HIS A 117 -5.31 0.38 4.36
C HIS A 117 -5.54 1.16 5.67
N GLY A 118 -5.45 2.48 5.64
CA GLY A 118 -5.76 3.36 6.77
C GLY A 118 -7.24 3.29 7.18
N PHE A 119 -8.16 3.25 6.21
CA PHE A 119 -9.59 3.03 6.45
C PHE A 119 -9.85 1.69 7.14
N LEU A 120 -9.21 0.60 6.68
CA LEU A 120 -9.33 -0.71 7.33
C LEU A 120 -8.76 -0.68 8.75
N HIS A 121 -7.64 -0.01 8.97
CA HIS A 121 -7.06 0.17 10.29
C HIS A 121 -8.02 0.91 11.24
N ASP A 122 -8.64 2.00 10.78
CA ASP A 122 -9.61 2.75 11.57
C ASP A 122 -10.83 1.90 11.94
N ARG A 123 -11.37 1.11 10.99
CA ARG A 123 -12.47 0.17 11.28
C ARG A 123 -12.07 -0.94 12.26
N GLU A 124 -10.87 -1.50 12.12
CA GLU A 124 -10.36 -2.52 13.05
C GLU A 124 -10.19 -1.94 14.47
N CYS A 125 -9.82 -0.66 14.59
CA CYS A 125 -9.61 0.01 15.87
C CYS A 125 -10.88 0.63 16.48
N SER A 126 -11.88 1.04 15.68
CA SER A 126 -13.11 1.68 16.19
C SER A 126 -14.05 0.70 16.90
N PHE A 127 -13.91 -0.61 16.65
CA PHE A 127 -14.63 -1.66 17.37
C PHE A 127 -13.94 -2.08 18.68
N ASN A 128 -12.74 -1.55 18.96
CA ASN A 128 -12.12 -1.65 20.27
C ASN A 128 -12.78 -0.60 21.18
N PHE A 129 -14.06 -0.82 21.50
CA PHE A 129 -14.68 -0.16 22.65
C PHE A 129 -13.75 -0.40 23.83
N ASN A 130 -13.26 0.67 24.44
CA ASN A 130 -12.46 0.67 25.66
C ASN A 130 -13.14 -0.14 26.78
N PHE A 131 -13.00 -1.47 26.75
CA PHE A 131 -13.29 -2.39 27.84
C PHE A 131 -12.01 -2.66 28.66
N GLU A 132 -10.90 -1.95 28.38
CA GLU A 132 -9.83 -1.82 29.36
C GLU A 132 -10.33 -0.94 30.51
N ALA A 133 -10.94 -1.67 31.44
CA ALA A 133 -11.15 -1.31 32.81
C ALA A 133 -9.99 -0.44 33.33
N THR A 134 -10.30 0.81 33.66
CA THR A 134 -9.64 1.44 34.79
C THR A 134 -10.55 1.23 36.00
N PRO A 135 -10.42 0.11 36.74
CA PRO A 135 -10.70 0.21 38.16
C PRO A 135 -9.49 0.93 38.71
N THR A 136 -9.62 2.23 38.95
CA THR A 136 -8.68 2.93 39.83
C THR A 136 -8.87 2.28 41.20
N ILE A 137 -8.13 1.21 41.46
CA ILE A 137 -7.88 0.71 42.80
C ILE A 137 -6.68 1.52 43.29
N PRO A 138 -6.87 2.53 44.17
CA PRO A 138 -5.96 2.68 45.28
C PRO A 138 -6.39 1.66 46.34
N THR A 139 -5.58 0.62 46.55
CA THR A 139 -5.60 -0.12 47.82
C THR A 139 -5.19 0.82 48.95
N PRO A 140 -5.54 0.56 50.23
CA PRO A 140 -6.79 0.07 50.78
C PRO A 140 -7.23 0.94 51.99
N GLU A 141 -8.50 1.32 52.10
CA GLU A 141 -9.08 1.76 53.37
C GLU A 141 -10.35 0.94 53.59
N THR A 142 -10.20 -0.04 54.49
CA THR A 142 -11.24 -0.86 55.13
C THR A 142 -12.58 -0.14 55.26
N VAL A 143 -13.69 -0.78 54.86
CA VAL A 143 -14.95 -0.92 55.62
C VAL A 143 -16.04 -1.62 54.75
N PHE A 144 -16.41 -2.82 55.21
CA PHE A 144 -17.71 -3.54 55.12
C PHE A 144 -18.60 -3.36 53.86
N GLY A 145 -19.07 -4.38 53.17
CA GLY A 145 -19.23 -5.80 53.44
C GLY A 145 -20.25 -6.35 52.43
N ALA A 146 -20.00 -7.54 51.88
CA ALA A 146 -20.95 -8.24 51.03
C ALA A 146 -22.21 -8.62 51.84
N THR A 147 -23.40 -8.56 51.25
CA THR A 147 -24.30 -9.73 51.04
C THR A 147 -25.71 -9.35 50.60
N ASN A 148 -26.31 -10.32 49.91
CA ASN A 148 -27.62 -10.36 49.29
C ASN A 148 -28.81 -10.03 50.21
N GLY A 149 -29.78 -9.30 49.64
CA GLY A 149 -31.19 -9.66 49.61
C GLY A 149 -32.05 -9.46 50.86
N VAL A 150 -32.72 -8.29 50.98
CA VAL A 150 -34.12 -8.10 51.43
C VAL A 150 -34.57 -6.71 50.92
N PRO A 151 -35.73 -6.54 50.24
CA PRO A 151 -36.26 -5.22 49.91
C PRO A 151 -36.88 -4.54 51.15
N PRO A 152 -36.77 -3.20 51.30
CA PRO A 152 -37.29 -2.51 52.49
C PRO A 152 -38.83 -2.54 52.56
N PRO A 153 -39.41 -2.54 53.77
CA PRO A 153 -40.87 -2.55 53.96
C PRO A 153 -41.48 -1.18 53.59
N TYR A 154 -42.68 -1.22 53.04
CA TYR A 154 -43.47 -0.04 52.65
C TYR A 154 -43.79 0.82 53.89
N GLN A 155 -43.50 2.12 53.86
CA GLN A 155 -43.95 3.08 54.88
C GLN A 155 -45.06 3.96 54.30
N GLU A 156 -46.21 3.99 54.98
CA GLU A 156 -47.37 4.81 54.63
C GLU A 156 -47.08 6.32 54.75
N PRO A 157 -47.69 7.19 53.91
CA PRO A 157 -47.55 8.62 54.04
C PRO A 157 -48.26 9.13 55.30
N PRO A 158 -47.69 10.11 56.05
CA PRO A 158 -48.40 10.72 57.16
C PRO A 158 -49.63 11.49 56.65
N GLN A 159 -50.80 11.11 57.14
CA GLN A 159 -52.02 11.91 57.02
C GLN A 159 -51.85 13.22 57.80
N GLN A 160 -51.93 14.35 57.10
CA GLN A 160 -52.28 15.61 57.74
C GLN A 160 -53.79 15.65 57.91
N GLN A 161 -54.25 15.47 59.14
CA GLN A 161 -55.65 15.60 59.51
C GLN A 161 -55.81 16.83 60.42
N GLN A 162 -56.59 17.78 59.90
CA GLN A 162 -57.23 18.97 60.49
C GLN A 162 -56.37 20.17 60.90
#